data_AF-A0A9D6I420-F1
#
_entry.id   AF-A0A9D6I420-F1
#
_cell.length_a   1.000
_cell.length_b   1.000
_cell.length_c   1.000
_cell.angle_alpha   90.00
_cell.angle_beta   90.00
_cell.angle_gamma   90.00
#
_symmetry.space_group_name_H-M   'P 1'
#
loop_
_entity.id
_entity.type
_entity.pdbx_description
1 polymer ?
#
loop_
_entity_poly.entity_id
_entity_poly.type
_entity_poly.pdbx_seq_one_letter_code
_entity_poly.pdbx_strand_id
1 'polypeptide(L)'
;MRQYGLPAGQLAELRTSRHGRLLFAGNTDVPTCTDCHDAHTILPPEDARSNVYPTNIPGTCARCHENRQLMAKYGLATGQLAEFRSGAHGVALFGHRNFAAPTCVGCHGSHAALPPRV
;
A
#
# COMPACT_ATOMS: atom_id res chain seq x y z
N MET A 1 -20.80 16.50 1.40
CA MET A 1 -19.68 15.59 1.77
C MET A 1 -18.74 16.15 2.85
N ARG A 2 -18.50 17.47 2.97
CA ARG A 2 -17.79 18.06 4.14
C ARG A 2 -18.51 17.90 5.50
N GLN A 3 -19.80 17.60 5.48
CA GLN A 3 -20.65 17.45 6.67
C GLN A 3 -20.23 16.29 7.60
N TYR A 4 -19.51 15.28 7.09
CA TYR A 4 -19.12 14.09 7.86
C TYR A 4 -17.61 13.91 8.02
N GLY A 5 -16.80 14.91 7.62
CA GLY A 5 -15.34 14.79 7.69
C GLY A 5 -14.73 13.67 6.84
N LEU A 6 -15.51 13.02 5.96
CA LEU A 6 -15.03 11.93 5.12
C LEU A 6 -14.02 12.48 4.11
N PRO A 7 -12.84 11.84 3.96
CA PRO A 7 -11.84 12.25 2.97
C PRO A 7 -12.45 12.21 1.56
N ALA A 8 -12.80 13.36 1.02
CA ALA A 8 -13.25 13.50 -0.35
C ALA A 8 -12.01 13.69 -1.23
N GLY A 9 -11.68 12.71 -2.07
CA GLY A 9 -10.54 12.82 -3.00
C GLY A 9 -9.72 11.56 -3.21
N GLN A 10 -9.96 10.48 -2.46
CA GLN A 10 -9.17 9.23 -2.55
C GLN A 10 -9.16 8.65 -3.98
N LEU A 11 -10.29 8.72 -4.70
CA LEU A 11 -10.36 8.33 -6.11
C LEU A 11 -9.52 9.25 -7.02
N ALA A 12 -9.48 10.54 -6.72
CA ALA A 12 -8.66 11.50 -7.46
C ALA A 12 -7.16 11.26 -7.20
N GLU A 13 -6.77 10.96 -5.96
CA GLU A 13 -5.41 10.53 -5.60
C GLU A 13 -5.03 9.21 -6.28
N LEU A 14 -5.93 8.22 -6.28
CA LEU A 14 -5.67 6.95 -6.96
C LEU A 14 -5.35 7.16 -8.44
N ARG A 15 -6.09 8.05 -9.11
CA ARG A 15 -5.87 8.39 -10.52
C ARG A 15 -4.49 8.98 -10.82
N THR A 16 -3.80 9.56 -9.84
CA THR A 16 -2.43 10.08 -10.04
C THR A 16 -1.36 9.00 -9.86
N SER A 17 -1.65 7.93 -9.11
CA SER A 17 -0.74 6.80 -8.88
C SER A 17 -0.49 5.96 -10.14
N ARG A 18 0.62 5.20 -10.16
CA ARG A 18 0.90 4.25 -11.26
C ARG A 18 -0.14 3.14 -11.33
N HIS A 19 -0.60 2.62 -10.18
CA HIS A 19 -1.66 1.61 -10.11
C HIS A 19 -2.96 2.14 -10.71
N GLY A 20 -3.44 3.32 -10.28
CA GLY A 20 -4.67 3.88 -10.81
C GLY A 20 -4.58 4.20 -12.30
N ARG A 21 -3.48 4.78 -12.78
CA ARG A 21 -3.29 5.05 -14.22
C ARG A 21 -3.42 3.77 -15.08
N LEU A 22 -2.85 2.67 -14.61
CA LEU A 22 -2.96 1.38 -15.29
C LEU A 22 -4.39 0.80 -15.18
N LEU A 23 -5.02 0.91 -14.01
CA LEU A 23 -6.39 0.46 -13.78
C LEU A 23 -7.38 1.14 -14.73
N PHE A 24 -7.30 2.47 -14.83
CA PHE A 24 -8.15 3.26 -15.73
C PHE A 24 -7.80 3.09 -17.22
N ALA A 25 -6.63 2.55 -17.53
CA ALA A 25 -6.27 2.11 -18.88
C ALA A 25 -6.73 0.67 -19.19
N GLY A 26 -7.46 0.02 -18.28
CA GLY A 26 -8.02 -1.32 -18.48
C GLY A 26 -7.13 -2.47 -18.02
N ASN A 27 -5.98 -2.20 -17.39
CA ASN A 27 -5.15 -3.23 -16.82
C ASN A 27 -5.68 -3.63 -15.44
N THR A 28 -6.10 -4.88 -15.28
CA THR A 28 -6.66 -5.42 -14.02
C THR A 28 -5.64 -6.16 -13.15
N ASP A 29 -4.35 -6.16 -13.53
CA ASP A 29 -3.28 -6.75 -12.71
C ASP A 29 -2.81 -5.84 -11.56
N VAL A 30 -3.42 -4.66 -11.43
CA VAL A 30 -3.09 -3.65 -10.43
C VAL A 30 -4.16 -3.60 -9.33
N PRO A 31 -3.79 -3.21 -8.10
CA PRO A 31 -4.74 -3.20 -7.00
C PRO A 31 -5.81 -2.12 -7.17
N THR A 32 -6.98 -2.43 -6.61
CA THR A 32 -8.16 -1.60 -6.42
C THR A 32 -8.35 -1.29 -4.93
N CYS A 33 -9.45 -0.61 -4.58
CA CYS A 33 -9.75 -0.26 -3.20
C CYS A 33 -9.81 -1.49 -2.27
N THR A 34 -10.36 -2.60 -2.76
CA THR A 34 -10.63 -3.80 -1.96
C THR A 34 -9.40 -4.66 -1.73
N ASP A 35 -8.34 -4.51 -2.53
CA ASP A 35 -7.10 -5.26 -2.33
C ASP A 35 -6.36 -4.81 -1.06
N CYS A 36 -6.58 -3.56 -0.65
CA CYS A 36 -6.02 -2.99 0.57
C CYS A 36 -7.04 -2.93 1.73
N HIS A 37 -8.31 -2.64 1.46
CA HIS A 37 -9.31 -2.45 2.52
C HIS A 37 -10.21 -3.66 2.77
N ASP A 38 -10.05 -4.76 2.02
CA ASP A 38 -11.05 -5.83 1.88
C ASP A 38 -12.38 -5.31 1.30
N ALA A 39 -13.32 -6.22 1.00
CA ALA A 39 -14.62 -5.87 0.44
C ALA A 39 -15.74 -5.91 1.50
N HIS A 40 -15.98 -7.08 2.10
CA HIS A 40 -17.05 -7.29 3.08
C HIS A 40 -16.59 -7.25 4.53
N THR A 41 -15.27 -7.15 4.75
CA THR A 41 -14.65 -7.15 6.07
C THR A 41 -13.79 -5.89 6.25
N ILE A 42 -14.24 -4.76 5.69
CA ILE A 42 -13.53 -3.49 5.80
C ILE A 42 -13.46 -3.07 7.26
N LEU A 43 -12.23 -2.95 7.77
CA LEU A 43 -11.94 -2.53 9.13
C LEU A 43 -11.30 -1.14 9.16
N PRO A 44 -11.55 -0.34 10.21
CA PRO A 44 -10.89 0.94 10.38
C PRO A 44 -9.36 0.76 10.49
N PRO A 45 -8.55 1.73 10.03
CA PRO A 45 -7.09 1.60 10.00
C PRO A 45 -6.45 1.46 11.40
N GLU A 46 -7.17 1.82 12.46
CA GLU A 46 -6.74 1.64 13.85
C GLU A 46 -6.95 0.20 14.37
N ASP A 47 -7.75 -0.62 13.69
CA ASP A 47 -7.94 -2.03 14.05
C ASP A 47 -6.73 -2.85 13.59
N ALA A 48 -6.07 -3.54 14.53
CA ALA A 48 -4.89 -4.36 14.25
C ALA A 48 -5.12 -5.49 13.23
N ARG A 49 -6.38 -5.87 12.99
CA ARG A 49 -6.76 -6.85 11.96
C ARG A 49 -6.91 -6.23 10.57
N SER A 50 -6.93 -4.91 10.46
CA SER A 50 -7.04 -4.20 9.17
C SER A 50 -5.77 -4.41 8.34
N ASN A 51 -5.94 -4.70 7.05
CA ASN A 51 -4.83 -4.80 6.10
C ASN A 51 -4.04 -3.47 5.96
N VAL A 52 -4.63 -2.34 6.34
CA VAL A 52 -3.99 -1.01 6.33
C VAL A 52 -3.50 -0.58 7.72
N TYR A 53 -3.53 -1.46 8.72
CA TYR A 53 -2.88 -1.20 10.02
C TYR A 53 -1.35 -1.12 9.85
N PRO A 54 -0.61 -0.24 10.58
CA PRO A 54 0.80 0.02 10.32
C PRO A 54 1.71 -1.21 10.16
N THR A 55 1.56 -2.23 11.01
CA THR A 55 2.38 -3.45 10.92
C THR A 55 1.97 -4.38 9.77
N ASN A 56 0.77 -4.21 9.22
CA ASN A 56 0.23 -5.04 8.15
C ASN A 56 0.53 -4.45 6.77
N ILE A 57 0.70 -3.13 6.66
CA ILE A 57 0.98 -2.43 5.39
C ILE A 57 2.11 -3.08 4.58
N PRO A 58 3.29 -3.41 5.14
CA PRO A 58 4.35 -4.06 4.36
C PRO A 58 3.92 -5.41 3.79
N GLY A 59 3.13 -6.18 4.55
CA GLY A 59 2.56 -7.45 4.09
C GLY A 59 1.51 -7.27 3.01
N THR A 60 0.67 -6.23 3.11
CA THR A 60 -0.34 -5.87 2.10
C THR A 60 0.31 -5.54 0.77
N CYS A 61 1.37 -4.72 0.75
CA CYS A 61 2.12 -4.42 -0.47
C CYS A 61 2.81 -5.67 -1.04
N ALA A 62 3.36 -6.52 -0.17
CA ALA A 62 4.06 -7.74 -0.56
C ALA A 62 3.19 -8.77 -1.28
N ARG A 63 1.85 -8.76 -1.08
CA ARG A 63 0.92 -9.66 -1.80
C ARG A 63 1.14 -9.63 -3.32
N CYS A 64 1.42 -8.45 -3.87
CA CYS A 64 1.72 -8.26 -5.29
C CYS A 64 3.21 -8.08 -5.54
N HIS A 65 3.91 -7.28 -4.72
CA HIS A 65 5.30 -6.91 -4.98
C HIS A 65 6.32 -8.03 -4.66
N GLU A 66 5.92 -9.09 -3.96
CA GLU A 66 6.74 -10.32 -3.82
C GLU A 66 6.32 -11.43 -4.79
N ASN A 67 5.26 -11.22 -5.59
CA ASN A 67 4.87 -12.18 -6.62
C ASN A 67 5.78 -12.05 -7.84
N ARG A 68 6.75 -12.97 -7.95
CA ARG A 68 7.74 -12.98 -9.05
C ARG A 68 7.11 -13.06 -10.44
N GLN A 69 6.05 -13.84 -10.62
CA GLN A 69 5.41 -14.00 -11.94
C GLN A 69 4.73 -12.70 -12.36
N LEU A 70 3.99 -12.08 -11.43
CA LEU A 70 3.33 -10.80 -11.67
C LEU A 70 4.34 -9.69 -11.93
N MET A 71 5.36 -9.54 -11.08
CA MET A 71 6.38 -8.49 -11.23
C MET A 71 7.22 -8.64 -12.49
N ALA A 72 7.53 -9.89 -12.90
CA ALA A 72 8.27 -10.15 -14.14
C ALA A 72 7.53 -9.66 -15.39
N LYS A 73 6.19 -9.73 -15.43
CA LYS A 73 5.35 -9.18 -16.53
C LYS A 73 5.59 -7.69 -16.75
N TYR A 74 5.99 -6.97 -15.71
CA TYR A 74 6.24 -5.54 -15.71
C TYR A 74 7.72 -5.16 -15.65
N GLY A 75 8.63 -6.15 -15.68
CA GLY A 75 10.07 -5.91 -15.53
C GLY A 75 10.45 -5.33 -14.16
N LEU A 76 9.64 -5.58 -13.13
CA LEU A 76 9.86 -5.09 -11.77
C LEU A 76 10.58 -6.14 -10.92
N ALA A 77 11.44 -5.66 -10.03
CA ALA A 77 12.10 -6.51 -9.04
C ALA A 77 11.16 -6.86 -7.88
N THR A 78 11.40 -8.01 -7.24
CA THR A 78 10.82 -8.40 -5.94
C THR A 78 11.83 -8.20 -4.82
N GLY A 79 11.46 -8.47 -3.56
CA GLY A 79 12.37 -8.46 -2.41
C GLY A 79 12.27 -7.21 -1.53
N GLN A 80 11.42 -6.23 -1.89
CA GLN A 80 11.27 -4.99 -1.14
C GLN A 80 10.78 -5.24 0.29
N LEU A 81 10.02 -6.30 0.55
CA LEU A 81 9.61 -6.64 1.91
C LEU A 81 10.81 -7.03 2.77
N ALA A 82 11.75 -7.81 2.22
CA ALA A 82 12.95 -8.23 2.92
C ALA A 82 13.86 -7.02 3.21
N GLU A 83 14.08 -6.18 2.21
CA GLU A 83 14.85 -4.94 2.36
C GLU A 83 14.22 -4.01 3.41
N PHE A 84 12.91 -3.77 3.33
CA PHE A 84 12.18 -2.96 4.29
C PHE A 84 12.34 -3.50 5.72
N ARG A 85 12.18 -4.82 5.91
CA ARG A 85 12.28 -5.47 7.22
C ARG A 85 13.68 -5.35 7.82
N SER A 86 14.73 -5.45 6.99
CA SER A 86 16.12 -5.27 7.43
C SER A 86 16.50 -3.80 7.68
N GLY A 87 15.77 -2.86 7.07
CA GLY A 87 16.03 -1.44 7.19
C GLY A 87 15.58 -0.85 8.52
N ALA A 88 16.07 0.37 8.83
CA ALA A 88 15.78 1.07 10.08
C ALA A 88 14.27 1.24 10.35
N HIS A 89 13.47 1.49 9.32
CA HIS A 89 12.01 1.63 9.45
C HIS A 89 11.34 0.29 9.83
N GLY A 90 11.73 -0.81 9.19
CA GLY A 90 11.21 -2.15 9.53
C GLY A 90 11.63 -2.58 10.93
N VAL A 91 12.88 -2.35 11.31
CA VAL A 91 13.37 -2.63 12.68
C VAL A 91 12.61 -1.82 13.72
N ALA A 92 12.39 -0.52 13.48
CA ALA A 92 11.62 0.33 14.38
C ALA A 92 10.15 -0.13 14.48
N LEU A 93 9.51 -0.41 13.35
CA LEU A 93 8.11 -0.82 13.29
C LEU A 93 7.86 -2.17 13.99
N PHE A 94 8.66 -3.19 13.65
CA PHE A 94 8.45 -4.56 14.12
C PHE A 94 9.19 -4.86 15.43
N GLY A 95 10.46 -4.49 15.52
CA GLY A 95 11.31 -4.80 16.67
C GLY A 95 11.01 -3.93 17.87
N HIS A 96 10.83 -2.63 17.67
CA HIS A 96 10.58 -1.67 18.75
C HIS A 96 9.09 -1.35 18.93
N ARG A 97 8.21 -1.94 18.11
CA ARG A 97 6.76 -1.66 18.08
C ARG A 97 6.45 -0.17 17.94
N ASN A 98 7.31 0.56 17.24
CA ASN A 98 7.13 1.97 17.00
C ASN A 98 6.18 2.16 15.81
N PHE A 99 4.88 2.30 16.10
CA PHE A 99 3.86 2.50 15.07
C PHE A 99 3.92 3.86 14.36
N ALA A 100 4.74 4.80 14.87
CA ALA A 100 5.04 6.06 14.18
C ALA A 100 6.18 5.92 13.16
N ALA A 101 6.85 4.76 13.08
CA ALA A 101 7.86 4.51 12.06
C ALA A 101 7.22 4.56 10.65
N PRO A 102 7.85 5.24 9.67
CA PRO A 102 7.33 5.29 8.31
C PRO A 102 7.19 3.89 7.71
N THR A 103 6.00 3.54 7.25
CA THR A 103 5.75 2.33 6.46
C THR A 103 5.91 2.63 4.96
N CYS A 104 5.57 1.66 4.10
CA CYS A 104 5.59 1.86 2.64
C CYS A 104 4.81 3.12 2.22
N VAL A 105 3.59 3.29 2.75
CA VAL A 105 2.73 4.43 2.38
C VAL A 105 3.19 5.76 2.98
N GLY A 106 4.06 5.75 4.00
CA GLY A 106 4.60 6.96 4.61
C GLY A 106 5.47 7.79 3.65
N CYS A 107 6.08 7.14 2.66
CA CYS A 107 6.81 7.81 1.58
C CYS A 107 6.14 7.63 0.22
N HIS A 108 5.50 6.50 -0.05
CA HIS A 108 4.90 6.21 -1.34
C HIS A 108 3.48 6.77 -1.49
N GLY A 109 2.78 7.09 -0.40
CA GLY A 109 1.39 7.54 -0.40
C GLY A 109 0.38 6.39 -0.25
N SER A 110 -0.69 6.60 0.52
CA SER A 110 -1.69 5.57 0.84
C SER A 110 -2.66 5.30 -0.31
N HIS A 111 -3.17 6.36 -0.95
CA HIS A 111 -4.01 6.26 -2.14
C HIS A 111 -3.35 6.87 -3.38
N ALA A 112 -2.13 7.40 -3.25
CA ALA A 112 -1.34 7.94 -4.34
C ALA A 112 0.00 7.19 -4.44
N ALA A 113 0.00 5.86 -4.37
CA ALA A 113 1.22 5.04 -4.35
C ALA A 113 2.14 5.34 -5.55
N LEU A 114 3.29 5.96 -5.29
CA LEU A 114 4.31 6.31 -6.27
C LEU A 114 5.56 5.43 -6.13
N PRO A 115 6.26 5.09 -7.23
CA PRO A 115 7.51 4.35 -7.16
C PRO A 115 8.60 5.13 -6.38
N PRO A 116 9.62 4.44 -5.81
CA PRO A 116 10.77 5.12 -5.22
C PRO A 116 11.52 5.92 -6.29
N ARG A 117 11.42 7.25 -6.21
CA ARG A 117 12.04 8.28 -7.07
C ARG A 117 11.60 8.27 -8.54
N VAL A 118 10.66 9.16 -8.83
CA VAL A 118 10.92 10.22 -9.83
C VAL A 118 11.92 11.22 -9.27
#